data_AF-A0A4C1VN58-F1
#
_entry.id   AF-A0A4C1VN58-F1
#
_cell.length_a   1.000
_cell.length_b   1.000
_cell.length_c   1.000
_cell.angle_alpha   90.00
_cell.angle_beta   90.00
_cell.angle_gamma   90.00
#
_symmetry.space_group_name_H-M   'P 1'
#
loop_
_entity.id
_entity.type
_entity.pdbx_description
1 polymer ?
#
loop_
_entity_poly.entity_id
_entity_poly.type
_entity_poly.pdbx_seq_one_letter_code
_entity_poly.pdbx_strand_id
1 'polypeptide(L)'
;MQDTHNIANHVLIQDISTRWDSTLQALRRLLEQRVAVQACLPRITCKAELTTEEWIMMEKVVNILRYFEEATKSISKSTATLSDAIPLINSLRKLLENMRGSSPREEENISQN
;
A
#
# COMPACT_ATOMS: atom_id res chain seq x y z
N MET A 1 -4.82 13.10 21.06
CA MET A 1 -4.63 11.63 20.90
C MET A 1 -3.51 11.29 19.92
N GLN A 2 -3.32 12.08 18.85
CA GLN A 2 -2.10 12.04 18.04
C GLN A 2 -0.90 12.69 18.74
N ASP A 3 -1.13 13.80 19.46
CA ASP A 3 -0.09 14.49 20.26
C ASP A 3 0.47 13.62 21.40
N THR A 4 -0.33 12.67 21.89
CA THR A 4 0.07 11.73 22.95
C THR A 4 1.01 10.63 22.47
N HIS A 5 1.13 10.42 21.15
CA HIS A 5 1.95 9.37 20.54
C HIS A 5 3.03 9.91 19.60
N ASN A 6 3.26 11.23 19.59
CA ASN A 6 4.22 11.90 18.69
C ASN A 6 3.98 11.58 17.18
N ILE A 7 2.72 11.49 16.77
CA ILE A 7 2.35 11.25 15.37
C ILE A 7 1.80 12.54 14.78
N ALA A 8 2.23 12.87 13.56
CA ALA A 8 1.81 14.09 12.88
C ALA A 8 0.27 14.12 12.71
N ASN A 9 -0.33 15.27 13.00
CA ASN A 9 -1.75 15.54 12.79
C ASN A 9 -1.97 15.92 11.31
N HIS A 10 -2.80 15.18 10.60
CA HIS A 10 -3.10 15.49 9.19
C HIS A 10 -4.59 15.40 8.92
N VAL A 11 -5.01 16.12 7.89
CA VAL A 11 -6.37 16.07 7.35
C VAL A 11 -6.66 14.69 6.76
N LEU A 12 -7.91 14.24 6.88
CA LEU A 12 -8.39 13.01 6.27
C LEU A 12 -8.25 13.09 4.74
N ILE A 13 -7.56 12.12 4.15
CA ILE A 13 -7.47 11.96 2.70
C ILE A 13 -8.65 11.07 2.26
N GLN A 14 -9.59 11.65 1.53
CA GLN A 14 -10.70 10.91 0.94
C GLN A 14 -10.29 10.33 -0.41
N ASP A 15 -10.90 9.20 -0.77
CA ASP A 15 -10.72 8.62 -2.10
C ASP A 15 -11.39 9.50 -3.16
N ILE A 16 -10.67 9.83 -4.23
CA ILE A 16 -11.14 10.70 -5.31
C ILE A 16 -11.08 9.89 -6.59
N SER A 17 -12.25 9.57 -7.15
CA SER A 17 -12.37 8.65 -8.30
C SER A 17 -11.57 9.06 -9.54
N THR A 18 -11.27 10.36 -9.71
CA THR A 18 -10.51 10.89 -10.85
C THR A 18 -9.00 10.92 -10.61
N ARG A 19 -8.53 10.55 -9.42
CA ARG A 19 -7.12 10.55 -9.04
C ARG A 19 -6.70 9.16 -8.60
N TRP A 20 -6.02 8.44 -9.47
CA TRP A 20 -5.61 7.06 -9.22
C TRP A 20 -4.72 6.90 -7.96
N ASP A 21 -4.07 7.97 -7.49
CA ASP A 21 -3.20 7.99 -6.32
C ASP A 21 -3.95 8.20 -4.99
N SER A 22 -5.23 8.59 -4.99
CA SER A 22 -5.97 8.90 -3.76
C SER A 22 -6.04 7.72 -2.79
N THR A 23 -6.31 6.53 -3.31
CA THR A 23 -6.36 5.31 -2.50
C THR A 23 -4.99 4.99 -1.89
N LEU A 24 -3.90 5.16 -2.64
CA LEU A 24 -2.54 4.96 -2.14
C LEU A 24 -2.23 5.92 -0.97
N GLN A 25 -2.60 7.19 -1.12
CA GLN A 25 -2.38 8.19 -0.07
C GLN A 25 -3.22 7.91 1.18
N ALA A 26 -4.49 7.54 1.01
CA ALA A 26 -5.36 7.17 2.12
C ALA A 26 -4.81 5.96 2.90
N LEU A 27 -4.36 4.91 2.20
CA LEU A 27 -3.79 3.71 2.82
C LEU A 27 -2.47 3.99 3.54
N ARG A 28 -1.55 4.76 2.93
CA ARG A 28 -0.29 5.17 3.59
C ARG A 28 -0.57 5.92 4.89
N ARG A 29 -1.55 6.83 4.85
CA ARG A 29 -1.93 7.65 5.99
C ARG A 29 -2.58 6.81 7.10
N LEU A 30 -3.43 5.87 6.73
CA LEU A 30 -4.04 4.94 7.68
C LEU A 30 -2.99 4.06 8.36
N LEU A 31 -2.01 3.56 7.62
CA LEU A 31 -0.87 2.81 8.17
C LEU A 31 -0.02 3.65 9.11
N GLU A 32 0.30 4.90 8.74
CA GLU A 32 1.03 5.84 9.62
C GLU A 32 0.29 6.09 10.94
N GLN A 33 -1.05 6.13 10.89
CA GLN A 33 -1.90 6.39 12.04
C GLN A 33 -2.34 5.12 12.79
N ARG A 34 -1.85 3.93 12.42
CA ARG A 34 -2.31 2.63 12.96
C ARG A 34 -2.38 2.62 14.48
N VAL A 35 -1.33 3.08 15.18
CA VAL A 35 -1.28 3.12 16.64
C VAL A 35 -2.36 4.03 17.22
N ALA A 36 -2.54 5.23 16.66
CA ALA A 36 -3.55 6.17 17.12
C ALA A 36 -4.98 5.66 16.86
N VAL A 37 -5.21 5.02 15.72
CA VAL A 37 -6.50 4.40 15.36
C VAL A 37 -6.82 3.28 16.34
N GLN A 38 -5.87 2.36 16.59
CA GLN A 38 -6.05 1.25 17.54
C GLN A 38 -6.27 1.74 18.97
N ALA A 39 -5.58 2.79 19.41
CA ALA A 39 -5.77 3.38 20.74
C ALA A 39 -7.12 4.09 20.92
N CYS A 40 -7.70 4.60 19.82
CA CYS A 40 -8.97 5.30 19.81
C CYS A 40 -10.18 4.36 19.69
N LEU A 41 -10.01 3.23 19.00
CA LEU A 41 -11.08 2.30 18.66
C LEU A 41 -11.97 1.87 19.84
N PRO A 42 -11.43 1.53 21.03
CA PRO A 42 -12.24 1.16 22.19
C PRO A 42 -13.11 2.31 22.74
N ARG A 43 -12.79 3.57 22.36
CA ARG A 43 -13.46 4.79 22.83
C ARG A 43 -14.58 5.24 21.89
N ILE A 44 -14.76 4.58 20.75
CA ILE A 44 -15.77 4.92 19.75
C ILE A 44 -16.64 3.70 19.44
N THR A 45 -17.94 3.91 19.21
CA THR A 45 -18.86 2.84 18.80
C THR A 45 -18.66 2.49 17.33
N CYS A 46 -17.45 2.06 16.97
CA CYS A 46 -17.08 1.71 15.60
C CYS A 46 -16.88 0.19 15.51
N LYS A 47 -17.63 -0.47 14.62
CA LYS A 47 -17.45 -1.91 14.33
C LYS A 47 -16.36 -2.20 13.30
N ALA A 48 -15.64 -1.18 12.83
CA ALA A 48 -14.65 -1.31 11.76
C ALA A 48 -13.24 -1.60 12.32
N GLU A 49 -13.14 -2.61 13.19
CA GLU A 49 -11.81 -3.10 13.60
C GLU A 49 -11.20 -3.90 12.46
N LEU A 50 -10.05 -3.42 11.98
CA LEU A 50 -9.29 -4.09 10.94
C LEU A 50 -8.46 -5.23 11.55
N THR A 51 -8.56 -6.42 10.96
CA THR A 51 -7.78 -7.59 11.37
C THR A 51 -6.31 -7.41 11.05
N THR A 52 -5.46 -8.20 11.70
CA THR A 52 -4.02 -8.22 11.41
C THR A 52 -3.74 -8.51 9.94
N GLU A 53 -4.51 -9.42 9.35
CA GLU A 53 -4.42 -9.81 7.95
C GLU A 53 -4.77 -8.64 7.02
N GLU A 54 -5.80 -7.86 7.35
CA GLU A 54 -6.17 -6.66 6.59
C GLU A 54 -5.06 -5.60 6.65
N TRP A 55 -4.45 -5.37 7.83
CA TRP A 55 -3.29 -4.49 7.96
C TRP A 55 -2.11 -4.93 7.09
N ILE A 56 -1.76 -6.22 7.13
CA ILE A 56 -0.70 -6.79 6.30
C ILE A 56 -1.04 -6.66 4.81
N MET A 57 -2.30 -6.88 4.44
CA MET A 57 -2.76 -6.71 3.06
C MET A 57 -2.58 -5.26 2.58
N MET A 58 -2.94 -4.27 3.42
CA MET A 58 -2.73 -2.87 3.11
C MET A 58 -1.25 -2.52 2.91
N GLU A 59 -0.36 -3.03 3.76
CA GLU A 59 1.10 -2.84 3.61
C GLU A 59 1.59 -3.41 2.27
N LYS A 60 1.14 -4.60 1.89
CA LYS A 60 1.47 -5.23 0.60
C LYS A 60 0.96 -4.39 -0.57
N VAL A 61 -0.29 -3.93 -0.53
CA VAL A 61 -0.90 -3.09 -1.57
C VAL A 61 -0.14 -1.77 -1.70
N VAL A 62 0.15 -1.08 -0.60
CA VAL A 62 0.93 0.18 -0.60
C VAL A 62 2.32 -0.04 -1.19
N ASN A 63 2.98 -1.16 -0.87
CA ASN A 63 4.28 -1.48 -1.42
C ASN A 63 4.22 -1.69 -2.94
N ILE A 64 3.21 -2.40 -3.46
CA ILE A 64 3.02 -2.59 -4.91
C ILE A 64 2.76 -1.25 -5.60
N LEU A 65 1.77 -0.50 -5.10
CA LEU A 65 1.34 0.77 -5.71
C LEU A 65 2.44 1.84 -5.68
N ARG A 66 3.41 1.76 -4.76
CA ARG A 66 4.59 2.64 -4.77
C ARG A 66 5.34 2.60 -6.10
N TYR A 67 5.52 1.42 -6.69
CA TYR A 67 6.25 1.29 -7.95
C TYR A 67 5.49 1.93 -9.12
N PHE A 68 4.16 1.85 -9.11
CA PHE A 68 3.31 2.54 -10.07
C PHE A 68 3.35 4.06 -9.89
N GLU A 69 3.48 4.54 -8.65
CA GLU A 69 3.65 5.97 -8.36
C GLU A 69 4.98 6.49 -8.90
N GLU A 70 6.07 5.75 -8.70
CA GLU A 70 7.40 6.07 -9.22
C GLU A 70 7.40 6.06 -10.76
N ALA A 71 6.79 5.05 -11.40
CA ALA A 71 6.67 4.98 -12.85
C ALA A 71 5.84 6.15 -13.43
N THR A 72 4.70 6.47 -12.80
CA THR A 72 3.86 7.60 -13.18
C THR A 72 4.63 8.91 -13.04
N LYS A 73 5.30 9.14 -11.91
CA LYS A 73 6.17 10.31 -11.70
C LYS A 73 7.27 10.40 -12.77
N SER A 74 7.82 9.27 -13.22
CA SER A 74 8.84 9.25 -14.26
C SER A 74 8.30 9.73 -15.61
N ILE A 75 7.13 9.25 -16.02
CA ILE A 75 6.55 9.59 -17.33
C ILE A 75 5.82 10.95 -17.33
N SER A 76 5.43 11.46 -16.16
CA SER A 76 4.85 12.81 -16.01
C SER A 76 5.89 13.93 -16.06
N LYS A 77 7.19 13.63 -16.14
CA LYS A 77 8.24 14.65 -16.28
C LYS A 77 8.13 15.33 -17.64
N SER A 78 8.42 16.63 -17.70
CA SER A 78 8.47 17.38 -18.96
C SER A 78 9.52 16.87 -19.95
N THR A 79 10.54 16.16 -19.46
CA THR A 79 11.61 15.54 -20.26
C THR A 79 11.28 14.13 -20.73
N ALA A 80 10.17 13.53 -20.27
CA ALA A 80 9.80 12.17 -20.63
C ALA A 80 9.28 12.11 -22.06
N THR A 81 9.58 11.00 -22.73
CA THR A 81 9.20 10.72 -24.11
C THR A 81 8.31 9.49 -24.18
N LEU A 82 7.58 9.33 -25.28
CA LEU A 82 6.76 8.14 -25.50
C LEU A 82 7.61 6.84 -25.49
N SER A 83 8.87 6.91 -25.92
CA SER A 83 9.80 5.77 -25.88
C SER A 83 10.12 5.29 -24.46
N ASP A 84 9.96 6.12 -23.42
CA ASP A 84 10.19 5.73 -22.02
C ASP A 84 9.07 4.82 -21.48
N ALA A 85 7.89 4.81 -22.13
CA ALA A 85 6.73 4.05 -21.65
C ALA A 85 6.95 2.53 -21.73
N ILE A 86 7.51 2.02 -22.84
CA ILE A 86 7.69 0.58 -23.06
C ILE A 86 8.64 -0.02 -22.00
N PRO A 87 9.84 0.54 -21.74
CA PRO A 87 10.72 0.07 -20.68
C PRO A 87 10.08 0.10 -19.29
N LEU A 88 9.32 1.16 -18.96
CA LEU A 88 8.64 1.29 -17.67
C LEU A 88 7.58 0.20 -17.48
N ILE A 89 6.73 -0.04 -18.48
CA ILE A 89 5.69 -1.10 -18.44
C ILE A 89 6.33 -2.47 -18.26
N ASN A 90 7.39 -2.77 -19.01
CA ASN A 90 8.10 -4.04 -18.89
C ASN A 90 8.76 -4.23 -17.52
N SER A 91 9.29 -3.14 -16.95
CA SER A 91 9.88 -3.15 -15.60
C SER A 91 8.82 -3.44 -14.52
N LEU A 92 7.65 -2.80 -14.61
CA LEU A 92 6.52 -3.04 -13.71
C LEU A 92 6.01 -4.48 -13.81
N ARG A 93 5.88 -5.02 -15.03
CA ARG A 93 5.50 -6.42 -15.25
C ARG A 93 6.48 -7.38 -14.58
N LYS A 94 7.78 -7.21 -14.82
CA LYS A 94 8.82 -8.05 -14.22
C LYS A 94 8.79 -7.98 -12.69
N LEU A 95 8.55 -6.78 -12.14
CA LEU A 95 8.41 -6.58 -10.70
C LEU A 95 7.23 -7.37 -10.12
N LEU A 96 6.06 -7.31 -10.76
CA LEU A 96 4.88 -8.07 -10.31
C LEU A 96 5.11 -9.58 -10.39
N GLU A 97 5.77 -10.05 -11.44
CA GLU A 97 6.12 -11.47 -11.59
C GLU A 97 7.06 -11.94 -10.48
N ASN A 98 8.06 -11.14 -10.13
CA ASN A 98 8.98 -11.44 -9.04
C ASN A 98 8.25 -11.49 -7.68
N MET A 99 7.31 -10.57 -7.44
CA MET A 99 6.51 -10.55 -6.21
C MET A 99 5.56 -11.75 -6.10
N ARG A 100 5.07 -12.26 -7.22
CA ARG A 100 4.26 -13.50 -7.27
C ARG A 100 5.10 -14.73 -6.91
N GLY A 101 6.36 -14.77 -7.34
CA GLY A 101 7.28 -15.87 -7.08
C GLY A 101 7.79 -15.99 -5.63
N SER A 102 7.68 -14.94 -4.82
CA SER A 102 8.13 -14.93 -3.42
C SER A 102 7.12 -15.50 -2.40
N SER A 103 5.97 -16.02 -2.84
CA SER A 103 5.08 -16.75 -1.93
C SER A 103 5.74 -18.06 -1.50
N PRO A 104 5.85 -18.39 -0.20
CA PRO A 104 6.30 -19.69 0.24
C PRO A 104 5.39 -20.73 -0.43
N ARG A 105 5.97 -21.58 -1.27
CA ARG A 105 5.28 -22.80 -1.70
C ARG A 105 5.19 -23.64 -0.44
N GLU A 106 3.98 -24.04 -0.08
CA GLU A 106 3.77 -25.10 0.90
C GLU A 106 4.55 -26.32 0.39
N GLU A 107 5.73 -26.56 0.97
CA GLU A 107 6.44 -27.82 0.75
C GLU A 107 5.57 -28.90 1.39
N GLU A 108 5.04 -29.74 0.51
CA GLU A 108 4.17 -30.85 0.81
C GLU A 108 4.72 -31.69 1.98
N ASN A 109 3.87 -31.83 3.00
CA ASN A 109 3.91 -32.92 3.97
C ASN A 109 3.87 -34.27 3.24
N ILE A 110 5.02 -34.77 2.80
CA ILE A 110 5.21 -36.19 2.51
C ILE A 110 6.57 -36.62 3.08
N SER A 111 6.62 -36.74 4.40
CA SER A 111 7.44 -37.76 5.04
C SER A 111 6.82 -38.08 6.40
N GLN A 112 6.51 -39.37 6.55
CA GLN A 112 6.17 -40.09 7.77
C GLN A 112 4.67 -40.19 8.12
N ASN A 113 4.01 -41.11 7.41
CA ASN A 113 3.17 -42.11 8.03
C ASN A 113 3.56 -43.49 7.49
#